data_AF-A0A2N0RDB8-F1
#
_entry.id   AF-A0A2N0RDB8-F1
#
_cell.length_a   1.000
_cell.length_b   1.000
_cell.length_c   1.000
_cell.angle_alpha   90.00
_cell.angle_beta   90.00
_cell.angle_gamma   90.00
#
_symmetry.space_group_name_H-M   'P 1'
#
loop_
_entity.id
_entity.type
_entity.pdbx_description
1 polymer ?
#
loop_
_entity_poly.entity_id
_entity_poly.type
_entity_poly.pdbx_seq_one_letter_code
_entity_poly.pdbx_strand_id
1 'polypeptide(L)'
;MYMDQMDIKDCNIKMKDMVEFEGKIYKLQYRPIIDAIKSLVSNPDLSKNFLFDYKEQWEYDDNGNLVCVYSEQNSANWWHERQNPFSKILAIMIYIDGTTLDSLGRQSEYPIFLTLGNIPNWRQNFSDAKALVGFLPTFNYS
;
A
#
# COMPACT_ATOMS: atom_id res chain seq x y z
N MET A 1 7.62 -10.77 3.41
CA MET A 1 8.43 -9.94 2.48
C MET A 1 9.59 -9.40 3.29
N TYR A 2 10.84 -9.58 2.85
CA TYR A 2 11.99 -9.07 3.60
C TYR A 2 12.26 -7.60 3.19
N MET A 3 12.54 -6.75 4.19
CA MET A 3 12.76 -5.30 4.02
C MET A 3 14.02 -4.97 3.21
N ASP A 4 14.96 -5.93 3.11
CA ASP A 4 16.21 -5.83 2.34
C ASP A 4 16.01 -5.74 0.82
N GLN A 5 14.86 -6.18 0.32
CA GLN A 5 14.48 -6.13 -1.10
C GLN A 5 13.80 -4.81 -1.51
N MET A 6 13.63 -3.87 -0.58
CA MET A 6 13.01 -2.57 -0.84
C MET A 6 14.08 -1.49 -1.04
N ASP A 7 13.84 -0.60 -2.00
CA ASP A 7 14.71 0.56 -2.20
C ASP A 7 14.42 1.63 -1.13
N ILE A 8 15.17 1.57 -0.03
CA ILE A 8 15.04 2.46 1.13
C ILE A 8 16.07 3.61 1.06
N LYS A 9 16.97 3.62 0.06
CA LYS A 9 18.19 4.43 0.08
C LYS A 9 17.97 5.95 0.07
N ASP A 10 16.81 6.43 -0.37
CA ASP A 10 16.47 7.86 -0.44
C ASP A 10 15.22 8.26 0.38
N CYS A 11 14.88 7.49 1.42
CA CYS A 11 13.74 7.83 2.28
C CYS A 11 14.06 9.01 3.22
N ASN A 12 13.48 10.18 2.96
CA ASN A 12 13.44 11.31 3.91
C ASN A 12 12.53 10.98 5.10
N ILE A 13 13.05 10.18 6.05
CA ILE A 13 12.33 9.79 7.26
C ILE A 13 12.29 10.98 8.23
N LYS A 14 11.09 11.27 8.71
CA LYS A 14 10.78 12.30 9.70
C LYS A 14 10.31 11.64 10.99
N MET A 15 10.48 12.36 12.09
CA MET A 15 10.00 11.97 13.40
C MET A 15 8.89 12.93 13.84
N LYS A 16 7.82 12.40 14.42
CA LYS A 16 6.77 13.20 15.03
C LYS A 16 6.32 12.58 16.35
N ASP A 17 6.30 13.37 17.41
CA ASP A 17 5.73 12.95 18.69
C ASP A 17 4.22 12.75 18.50
N MET A 18 3.71 11.58 18.88
CA MET A 18 2.35 11.14 18.56
C MET A 18 1.46 11.14 19.79
N VAL A 19 1.84 10.34 20.79
CA VAL A 19 1.08 10.15 22.03
C VAL A 19 2.04 9.99 23.20
N GLU A 20 1.65 10.52 24.36
CA GLU A 20 2.30 10.22 25.63
C GLU A 20 1.48 9.15 26.36
N PHE A 21 2.13 8.06 26.77
CA PHE A 21 1.50 7.00 27.53
C PHE A 21 2.49 6.47 28.57
N GLU A 22 2.04 6.35 29.83
CA GLU A 22 2.88 5.95 30.97
C GLU A 22 4.17 6.80 31.13
N GLY A 23 4.08 8.11 30.88
CA GLY A 23 5.23 9.04 30.97
C GLY A 23 6.26 8.87 29.85
N LYS A 24 5.95 8.07 28.82
CA LYS A 24 6.80 7.87 27.63
C LYS A 24 6.14 8.52 26.41
N ILE A 25 6.92 9.32 25.68
CA ILE A 25 6.50 9.88 24.38
C ILE A 25 6.78 8.86 23.28
N TYR A 26 5.71 8.44 22.61
CA TYR A 26 5.77 7.56 21.45
C TYR A 26 5.91 8.40 20.18
N LYS A 27 6.98 8.13 19.44
CA LYS A 27 7.32 8.87 18.23
C LYS A 27 7.00 8.05 16.99
N LEU A 28 6.28 8.64 16.06
CA LEU A 28 6.06 8.10 14.73
C LEU A 28 7.28 8.39 13.86
N GLN A 29 7.90 7.33 13.33
CA GLN A 29 8.85 7.46 12.23
C GLN A 29 8.08 7.34 10.93
N TYR A 30 8.17 8.34 10.06
CA TYR A 30 7.42 8.34 8.80
C TYR A 30 8.14 9.07 7.67
N ARG A 31 7.95 8.58 6.46
CA ARG A 31 8.17 9.27 5.19
C ARG A 31 6.88 10.00 4.80
N PRO A 32 6.92 11.25 4.32
CA PRO A 32 5.73 11.93 3.82
C PRO A 32 5.01 11.07 2.76
N ILE A 33 3.69 10.90 2.91
CA ILE A 33 2.87 10.07 2.00
C ILE A 33 3.04 10.51 0.54
N ILE A 34 3.15 11.82 0.29
CA ILE A 34 3.35 12.34 -1.06
C ILE A 34 4.67 11.86 -1.69
N ASP A 35 5.72 11.66 -0.91
CA ASP A 35 7.00 11.17 -1.40
C ASP A 35 6.91 9.68 -1.73
N ALA A 36 6.18 8.90 -0.92
CA ALA A 36 5.90 7.49 -1.20
C ALA A 36 5.06 7.30 -2.47
N ILE A 37 4.02 8.13 -2.65
CA ILE A 37 3.23 8.16 -3.90
C ILE A 37 4.14 8.50 -5.07
N LYS A 38 4.96 9.56 -4.97
CA LYS A 38 5.90 9.97 -6.02
C LYS A 38 6.83 8.84 -6.44
N SER A 39 7.39 8.06 -5.51
CA SER A 39 8.25 6.93 -5.88
C SER A 39 7.51 5.84 -6.65
N LEU A 40 6.26 5.54 -6.29
CA LEU A 40 5.48 4.51 -6.99
C LEU A 40 5.05 4.98 -8.39
N VAL A 41 4.55 6.21 -8.51
CA VAL A 41 4.11 6.75 -9.82
C VAL A 41 5.28 7.03 -10.76
N SER A 42 6.49 7.24 -10.22
CA SER A 42 7.71 7.44 -11.01
C SER A 42 8.42 6.14 -11.39
N ASN A 43 7.96 4.98 -10.90
CA ASN A 43 8.54 3.69 -11.26
C ASN A 43 8.07 3.29 -12.68
N PRO A 44 8.97 3.27 -13.68
CA PRO A 44 8.60 3.02 -15.08
C PRO A 44 8.16 1.57 -15.33
N ASP A 45 8.59 0.61 -14.51
CA ASP A 45 8.15 -0.78 -14.63
C ASP A 45 6.78 -0.99 -14.02
N LEU A 46 6.46 -0.23 -12.97
CA LEU A 46 5.13 -0.24 -12.37
C LEU A 46 4.10 0.48 -13.26
N SER A 47 4.46 1.64 -13.82
CA SER A 47 3.54 2.49 -14.60
C SER A 47 2.98 1.81 -15.84
N LYS A 48 3.70 0.84 -16.41
CA LYS A 48 3.24 -0.02 -17.53
C LYS A 48 1.97 -0.81 -17.20
N ASN A 49 1.71 -1.03 -15.92
CA ASN A 49 0.60 -1.86 -15.43
C ASN A 49 -0.55 -1.02 -14.85
N PHE A 50 -0.55 0.30 -15.01
CA PHE A 50 -1.59 1.13 -14.41
C PHE A 50 -2.97 0.96 -15.06
N LEU A 51 -3.98 0.75 -14.21
CA LEU A 51 -5.39 0.64 -14.51
C LEU A 51 -6.10 1.91 -14.02
N PHE A 52 -6.45 2.80 -14.95
CA PHE A 52 -7.14 4.05 -14.63
C PHE A 52 -8.61 4.06 -15.04
N ASP A 53 -8.94 3.35 -16.10
CA ASP A 53 -10.28 3.32 -16.66
C ASP A 53 -11.11 2.21 -16.04
N TYR A 54 -12.38 2.52 -15.77
CA TYR A 54 -13.38 1.54 -15.37
C TYR A 54 -13.42 0.40 -16.39
N LYS A 55 -13.42 -0.83 -15.87
CA LYS A 55 -13.51 -2.03 -16.69
C LYS A 55 -14.40 -3.06 -16.00
N GLU A 56 -15.57 -3.27 -16.58
CA GLU A 56 -16.41 -4.40 -16.20
C GLU A 56 -15.72 -5.72 -16.49
N GLN A 57 -15.92 -6.66 -15.58
CA GLN A 57 -15.49 -8.02 -15.74
C GLN A 57 -16.68 -8.93 -15.49
N TRP A 58 -16.80 -9.95 -16.33
CA TRP A 58 -17.91 -10.87 -16.34
C TRP A 58 -17.36 -12.27 -16.36
N GLU A 59 -17.85 -13.12 -15.46
CA GLU A 59 -17.48 -14.54 -15.39
C GLU A 59 -18.75 -15.38 -15.32
N TYR A 60 -18.63 -16.66 -15.70
CA TYR A 60 -19.73 -17.61 -15.53
C TYR A 60 -19.70 -18.18 -14.12
N ASP A 61 -20.84 -18.16 -13.44
CA ASP A 61 -21.01 -18.86 -12.17
C ASP A 61 -21.11 -20.39 -12.39
N ASP A 62 -21.13 -21.15 -11.29
CA ASP A 62 -21.23 -22.62 -11.33
C ASP A 62 -22.52 -23.12 -12.01
N ASN A 63 -23.53 -22.27 -12.15
CA ASN A 63 -24.81 -22.57 -12.82
C ASN A 63 -24.82 -22.14 -14.29
N GLY A 64 -23.72 -21.58 -14.81
CA GLY A 64 -23.60 -21.08 -16.18
C GLY A 64 -24.23 -19.70 -16.42
N ASN A 65 -24.59 -18.95 -15.38
CA ASN A 65 -25.05 -17.57 -15.50
C ASN A 65 -23.87 -16.62 -15.61
N LEU A 66 -23.96 -15.63 -16.48
CA LEU A 66 -22.97 -14.57 -16.58
C LEU A 66 -23.19 -13.55 -15.45
N VAL A 67 -22.20 -13.40 -14.57
CA VAL A 67 -22.25 -12.49 -13.42
C VAL A 67 -21.11 -11.48 -13.48
N CYS A 68 -21.37 -10.25 -13.04
CA CYS A 68 -20.34 -9.22 -12.92
C CYS A 68 -19.43 -9.53 -11.72
N VAL A 69 -18.11 -9.48 -11.93
CA VAL A 69 -17.11 -9.81 -10.93
C VAL A 69 -16.26 -8.58 -10.62
N TYR A 70 -16.01 -8.36 -9.33
CA TYR A 70 -15.21 -7.25 -8.82
C TYR A 70 -13.79 -7.73 -8.46
N SER A 71 -13.01 -8.15 -9.47
CA SER A 71 -11.69 -8.73 -9.22
C SER A 71 -10.58 -7.69 -9.06
N GLU A 72 -10.73 -6.50 -9.66
CA GLU A 72 -9.76 -5.40 -9.60
C GLU A 72 -10.45 -4.11 -9.11
N GLN A 73 -9.71 -3.16 -8.55
CA GLN A 73 -10.34 -1.95 -7.98
C GLN A 73 -11.13 -1.12 -9.02
N ASN A 74 -10.63 -1.05 -10.26
CA ASN A 74 -11.29 -0.33 -11.35
C ASN A 74 -12.50 -1.08 -11.94
N SER A 75 -12.87 -2.25 -11.42
CA SER A 75 -14.11 -2.95 -11.80
C SER A 75 -15.30 -2.60 -10.92
N ALA A 76 -15.08 -1.93 -9.79
CA ALA A 76 -16.15 -1.56 -8.87
C ALA A 76 -17.10 -0.48 -9.45
N ASN A 77 -18.40 -0.61 -9.17
CA ASN A 77 -19.41 0.40 -9.54
C ASN A 77 -19.04 1.81 -9.04
N TRP A 78 -18.41 1.89 -7.86
CA TRP A 78 -17.90 3.15 -7.33
C TRP A 78 -16.93 3.85 -8.30
N TRP A 79 -16.07 3.09 -9.00
CA TRP A 79 -15.14 3.65 -9.98
C TRP A 79 -15.88 4.22 -11.19
N HIS A 80 -16.87 3.47 -11.70
CA HIS A 80 -17.73 3.92 -12.80
C HIS A 80 -18.41 5.26 -12.48
N GLU A 81 -18.96 5.39 -11.27
CA GLU A 81 -19.65 6.60 -10.82
C GLU A 81 -18.74 7.82 -10.65
N ARG A 82 -17.44 7.63 -10.38
CA ARG A 82 -16.48 8.74 -10.16
C ARG A 82 -15.59 9.04 -11.35
N GLN A 83 -15.56 8.18 -12.35
CA GLN A 83 -14.71 8.40 -13.52
C GLN A 83 -15.14 9.67 -14.27
N ASN A 84 -14.15 10.43 -14.73
CA ASN A 84 -14.34 11.68 -15.45
C ASN A 84 -13.46 11.68 -16.73
N PRO A 85 -13.92 12.22 -17.87
CA PRO A 85 -13.08 12.40 -19.05
C PRO A 85 -11.81 13.24 -18.84
N PHE A 86 -11.84 14.18 -17.89
CA PHE A 86 -10.78 15.18 -17.68
C PHE A 86 -9.78 14.81 -16.58
N SER A 87 -10.05 13.79 -15.77
CA SER A 87 -9.18 13.39 -14.67
C SER A 87 -9.19 11.87 -14.44
N LYS A 88 -8.09 11.35 -13.90
CA LYS A 88 -7.97 9.95 -13.52
C LYS A 88 -7.94 9.81 -12.00
N ILE A 89 -8.54 8.74 -11.50
CA ILE A 89 -8.53 8.40 -10.07
C ILE A 89 -7.22 7.68 -9.77
N LEU A 90 -6.49 8.16 -8.77
CA LEU A 90 -5.35 7.46 -8.18
C LEU A 90 -5.80 6.88 -6.83
N ALA A 91 -6.05 5.57 -6.81
CA ALA A 91 -6.38 4.82 -5.63
C ALA A 91 -5.10 4.49 -4.84
N ILE A 92 -5.18 4.69 -3.53
CA ILE A 92 -4.07 4.48 -2.60
C ILE A 92 -4.52 3.48 -1.55
N MET A 93 -3.71 2.45 -1.31
CA MET A 93 -3.92 1.47 -0.25
C MET A 93 -2.80 1.61 0.78
N ILE A 94 -3.18 1.78 2.04
CA ILE A 94 -2.25 1.80 3.17
C ILE A 94 -2.57 0.60 4.05
N TYR A 95 -1.55 -0.17 4.39
CA TYR A 95 -1.70 -1.33 5.25
C TYR A 95 -0.47 -1.50 6.15
N ILE A 96 -0.65 -2.28 7.21
CA ILE A 96 0.41 -2.64 8.16
C ILE A 96 0.59 -4.14 8.05
N ASP A 97 1.83 -4.58 7.94
CA ASP A 97 2.18 -6.00 7.98
C ASP A 97 3.16 -6.21 9.14
N GLY A 98 2.83 -7.13 10.05
CA GLY A 98 3.68 -7.41 11.21
C GLY A 98 4.91 -8.18 10.75
N THR A 99 6.09 -7.56 10.81
CA THR A 99 7.34 -8.22 10.44
C THR A 99 8.18 -8.49 11.68
N THR A 100 8.47 -9.76 11.94
CA THR A 100 9.41 -10.19 12.96
C THR A 100 10.84 -9.84 12.54
N LEU A 101 11.58 -9.11 13.37
CA LEU A 101 12.93 -8.64 13.07
C LEU A 101 14.05 -9.59 13.49
N ASP A 102 13.79 -10.53 14.39
CA ASP A 102 14.78 -11.50 14.86
C ASP A 102 14.38 -12.94 14.51
N SER A 103 15.38 -13.82 14.48
CA SER A 103 15.19 -15.26 14.28
C SER A 103 14.43 -15.94 15.42
N LEU A 104 14.17 -15.22 16.52
CA LEU A 104 13.57 -15.71 17.76
C LEU A 104 12.16 -15.17 18.05
N GLY A 105 11.59 -14.27 17.24
CA GLY A 105 10.23 -13.76 17.45
C GLY A 105 10.06 -12.64 18.47
N ARG A 106 11.13 -12.06 19.03
CA ARG A 106 11.07 -11.22 20.24
C ARG A 106 10.97 -9.74 19.96
N GLN A 107 11.38 -9.28 18.79
CA GLN A 107 11.19 -7.91 18.36
C GLN A 107 10.36 -7.91 17.07
N SER A 108 9.16 -7.36 17.16
CA SER A 108 8.29 -7.14 16.02
C SER A 108 8.23 -5.65 15.75
N GLU A 109 8.53 -5.27 14.51
CA GLU A 109 8.18 -3.94 14.01
C GLU A 109 6.93 -4.06 13.14
N TYR A 110 6.19 -2.96 13.09
CA TYR A 110 4.97 -2.86 12.31
C TYR A 110 5.18 -1.80 11.22
N PRO A 111 5.87 -2.15 10.13
CA PRO A 111 6.00 -1.27 8.98
C PRO A 111 4.62 -0.93 8.40
N ILE A 112 4.46 0.34 8.06
CA ILE A 112 3.32 0.89 7.35
C ILE A 112 3.73 0.97 5.88
N PHE A 113 3.04 0.23 5.03
CA PHE A 113 3.26 0.25 3.60
C PHE A 113 2.16 0.99 2.87
N LEU A 114 2.52 1.55 1.72
CA LEU A 114 1.61 2.13 0.76
C LEU A 114 1.81 1.44 -0.58
N THR A 115 0.70 1.08 -1.22
CA THR A 115 0.67 0.64 -2.62
C THR A 115 -0.43 1.39 -3.37
N LEU A 116 -0.46 1.25 -4.69
CA LEU A 116 -1.49 1.85 -5.52
C LEU A 116 -2.59 0.83 -5.79
N GLY A 117 -3.85 1.25 -5.69
CA GLY A 117 -4.99 0.42 -6.12
C GLY A 117 -5.11 0.35 -7.65
N ASN A 118 -4.38 1.20 -8.37
CA ASN A 118 -4.34 1.24 -9.82
C ASN A 118 -3.43 0.18 -10.45
N ILE A 119 -2.90 -0.77 -9.70
CA ILE A 119 -2.10 -1.87 -10.25
C ILE A 119 -2.81 -3.20 -10.03
N PRO A 120 -2.72 -4.14 -10.99
CA PRO A 120 -3.33 -5.46 -10.86
C PRO A 120 -2.93 -6.15 -9.56
N ASN A 121 -3.85 -6.91 -8.98
CA ASN A 121 -3.59 -7.63 -7.72
C ASN A 121 -2.33 -8.51 -7.76
N TRP A 122 -2.08 -9.20 -8.88
CA TRP A 122 -0.87 -10.02 -9.04
C TRP A 122 0.42 -9.20 -8.97
N ARG A 123 0.39 -7.93 -9.39
CA ARG A 123 1.54 -7.02 -9.42
C ARG A 123 1.78 -6.32 -8.08
N GLN A 124 0.72 -6.13 -7.29
CA GLN A 124 0.81 -5.51 -5.96
C GLN A 124 1.73 -6.26 -5.01
N ASN A 125 1.91 -7.58 -5.17
CA ASN A 125 2.69 -8.39 -4.23
C ASN A 125 4.20 -8.18 -4.30
N PHE A 126 4.71 -7.63 -5.39
CA PHE A 126 6.14 -7.39 -5.59
C PHE A 126 6.65 -6.25 -4.70
N SER A 127 7.93 -6.31 -4.31
CA SER A 127 8.52 -5.32 -3.38
C SER A 127 8.54 -3.90 -3.95
N ASP A 128 8.74 -3.74 -5.25
CA ASP A 128 8.80 -2.46 -5.95
C ASP A 128 7.41 -1.84 -6.24
N ALA A 129 6.33 -2.57 -5.97
CA ALA A 129 4.95 -2.07 -6.00
C ALA A 129 4.51 -1.48 -4.66
N LYS A 130 5.37 -1.50 -3.65
CA LYS A 130 5.10 -1.07 -2.28
C LYS A 130 6.14 -0.05 -1.85
N ALA A 131 5.72 0.99 -1.15
CA ALA A 131 6.61 1.98 -0.55
C ALA A 131 6.44 1.95 0.97
N LEU A 132 7.56 1.94 1.70
CA LEU A 132 7.56 2.12 3.14
C LEU A 132 7.19 3.57 3.48
N VAL A 133 6.15 3.73 4.28
CA VAL A 133 5.67 5.04 4.76
C VAL A 133 6.12 5.30 6.19
N GLY A 134 6.38 4.28 6.99
CA GLY A 134 6.82 4.48 8.36
C GLY A 134 6.71 3.22 9.19
N PHE A 135 6.82 3.38 10.50
CA PHE A 135 6.69 2.30 11.46
C PHE A 135 5.74 2.72 12.57
N LEU A 136 4.82 1.83 12.96
CA LEU A 136 4.04 2.09 14.15
C LEU A 136 4.95 2.06 15.39
N PRO A 137 4.72 2.96 16.37
CA PRO A 137 5.41 2.90 17.64
C PRO A 137 5.11 1.57 18.36
N THR A 138 6.14 0.88 18.84
CA THR A 138 5.99 -0.38 19.59
C THR A 138 6.26 -0.20 21.08
N PHE A 139 5.56 -1.01 21.88
CA PHE A 139 5.79 -1.13 23.31
C PHE A 139 6.94 -2.10 23.54
N ASN A 140 8.15 -1.57 23.74
CA ASN A 140 9.20 -2.37 24.35
C ASN A 140 8.95 -2.39 25.86
N TYR A 141 8.38 -3.48 26.37
CA TYR A 141 8.42 -3.78 27.80
C TYR A 141 9.87 -4.11 28.16
N SER A 142 10.54 -3.16 28.81
CA SER A 142 11.87 -3.33 29.41
C SER A 142 11.78 -3.96 30.79
#